data_AF-A0A950FUJ9-F1
#
_entry.id   AF-A0A950FUJ9-F1
#
_cell.length_a   1.000
_cell.length_b   1.000
_cell.length_c   1.000
_cell.angle_alpha   90.00
_cell.angle_beta   90.00
_cell.angle_gamma   90.00
#
_symmetry.space_group_name_H-M   'P 1'
#
loop_
_entity.id
_entity.type
_entity.pdbx_description
1 polymer ?
#
loop_
_entity_poly.entity_id
_entity_poly.type
_entity_poly.pdbx_seq_one_letter_code
_entity_poly.pdbx_strand_id
1 'polypeptide(L)'
;MEEDWAGARALIERELELRPDSHWFWNRLALTYYEQFEYARALEFDQRAKALAPDCPLVLWGYAGSLQMLDRPKEAIEVYQEIIDRGIQALATDPCGEGYARACGLFVDSLYRSAQCWRALGDRERARALVEQSLAKRGVGCESIYTDSEIEKFAARLG
;
A
#
# COMPACT_ATOMS: atom_id res chain seq x y z
N MET A 1 14.88 -19.44 -2.99
CA MET A 1 14.25 -19.69 -1.68
C MET A 1 12.78 -19.50 -1.95
N GLU A 2 12.07 -20.60 -2.15
CA GLU A 2 10.64 -20.58 -2.47
C GLU A 2 9.92 -20.14 -1.19
N GLU A 3 9.18 -19.04 -1.26
CA GLU A 3 8.44 -18.54 -0.10
C GLU A 3 7.32 -19.53 0.22
N ASP A 4 7.35 -20.12 1.42
CA ASP A 4 6.31 -21.03 1.89
C ASP A 4 5.06 -20.25 2.31
N TRP A 5 4.34 -19.76 1.31
CA TRP A 5 3.10 -19.02 1.51
C TRP A 5 1.99 -19.92 2.07
N ALA A 6 2.02 -21.22 1.81
CA ALA A 6 1.05 -22.16 2.37
C ALA A 6 1.22 -22.30 3.88
N GLY A 7 2.46 -22.51 4.35
CA GLY A 7 2.79 -22.53 5.77
C GLY A 7 2.49 -21.21 6.48
N ALA A 8 2.84 -20.07 5.84
CA ALA A 8 2.52 -18.76 6.38
C ALA A 8 1.01 -18.56 6.57
N ARG A 9 0.19 -18.92 5.56
CA ARG A 9 -1.27 -18.85 5.64
C ARG A 9 -1.82 -19.74 6.75
N ALA A 10 -1.35 -20.98 6.88
CA ALA A 10 -1.82 -21.90 7.92
C ALA A 10 -1.56 -21.34 9.34
N LEU A 11 -0.42 -20.68 9.57
CA LEU A 11 -0.13 -20.02 10.84
C LEU A 11 -1.06 -18.82 11.07
N ILE A 12 -1.28 -17.98 10.06
CA ILE A 12 -2.17 -16.82 10.15
C ILE A 12 -3.62 -17.25 10.39
N GLU A 13 -4.10 -18.28 9.69
CA GLU A 13 -5.45 -18.82 9.84
C GLU A 13 -5.70 -19.36 11.25
N ARG A 14 -4.71 -20.07 11.83
CA ARG A 14 -4.79 -20.51 13.24
C ARG A 14 -4.87 -19.33 14.22
N GLU A 15 -4.15 -18.24 13.97
CA GLU A 15 -4.25 -17.04 14.79
C GLU A 15 -5.62 -16.35 14.65
N LEU A 16 -6.21 -16.39 13.45
CA LEU A 16 -7.56 -15.88 13.18
C LEU A 16 -8.66 -16.72 13.83
N GLU A 17 -8.47 -18.04 13.98
CA GLU A 17 -9.39 -18.87 14.79
C GLU A 17 -9.44 -18.41 16.24
N LEU A 18 -8.31 -17.94 16.79
CA LEU A 18 -8.21 -17.44 18.16
C LEU A 18 -8.64 -15.97 18.28
N ARG A 19 -8.37 -15.16 17.25
CA ARG A 19 -8.58 -13.70 17.22
C ARG A 19 -9.20 -13.27 15.88
N PRO A 20 -10.49 -13.59 15.66
CA PRO A 20 -11.16 -13.37 14.37
C PRO A 20 -11.37 -11.89 14.03
N ASP A 21 -11.23 -10.99 15.00
CA ASP A 21 -11.37 -9.54 14.86
C ASP A 21 -10.01 -8.82 14.70
N SER A 22 -8.91 -9.57 14.58
CA SER A 22 -7.60 -8.97 14.36
C SER A 22 -7.41 -8.52 12.90
N HIS A 23 -7.61 -7.23 12.65
CA HIS A 23 -7.35 -6.63 11.33
C HIS A 23 -5.91 -6.88 10.84
N TRP A 24 -4.94 -6.97 11.76
CA TRP A 24 -3.55 -7.30 11.45
C TRP A 24 -3.41 -8.65 10.76
N PHE A 25 -4.04 -9.71 11.27
CA PHE A 25 -3.96 -11.03 10.64
C PHE A 25 -4.74 -11.09 9.33
N TRP A 26 -5.88 -10.42 9.23
CA TRP A 26 -6.59 -10.31 7.96
C TRP A 26 -5.75 -9.61 6.88
N ASN A 27 -5.08 -8.51 7.22
CA ASN A 27 -4.18 -7.82 6.29
C ASN A 27 -2.94 -8.66 5.93
N ARG A 28 -2.34 -9.37 6.90
CA ARG A 28 -1.23 -10.30 6.61
C ARG A 28 -1.68 -11.45 5.71
N LEU A 29 -2.89 -11.98 5.92
CA LEU A 29 -3.47 -13.00 5.05
C LEU A 29 -3.65 -12.45 3.63
N ALA A 30 -4.23 -11.25 3.49
CA ALA A 30 -4.38 -10.57 2.20
C ALA A 30 -3.03 -10.42 1.48
N LEU A 31 -1.99 -9.98 2.19
CA LEU A 31 -0.65 -9.83 1.64
C LEU A 31 -0.11 -11.15 1.05
N THR A 32 -0.31 -12.29 1.72
CA THR A 32 0.15 -13.58 1.17
C THR A 32 -0.49 -13.95 -0.18
N TYR A 33 -1.74 -13.54 -0.39
CA TYR A 33 -2.44 -13.71 -1.67
C TYR A 33 -2.00 -12.67 -2.70
N TYR A 34 -1.75 -11.44 -2.25
CA TYR A 34 -1.24 -10.36 -3.09
C TYR A 34 0.11 -10.74 -3.71
N GLU A 35 1.05 -11.27 -2.91
CA GLU A 35 2.38 -11.70 -3.38
C GLU A 35 2.31 -12.92 -4.34
N GLN A 36 1.24 -13.70 -4.27
CA GLN A 36 0.96 -14.79 -5.22
C GLN A 36 0.14 -14.35 -6.44
N PHE A 37 -0.03 -13.03 -6.65
CA PHE A 37 -0.82 -12.47 -7.75
C PHE A 37 -2.32 -12.85 -7.70
N GLU A 38 -2.80 -13.39 -6.58
CA GLU A 38 -4.21 -13.74 -6.34
C GLU A 38 -5.00 -12.52 -5.84
N TYR A 39 -5.01 -11.43 -6.62
CA TYR A 39 -5.49 -10.11 -6.16
C TYR A 39 -6.97 -10.07 -5.77
N ALA A 40 -7.81 -10.88 -6.39
CA ALA A 40 -9.23 -10.95 -6.03
C ALA A 40 -9.41 -11.47 -4.58
N ARG A 41 -8.63 -12.50 -4.20
CA ARG A 41 -8.66 -13.03 -2.84
C ARG A 41 -7.99 -12.07 -1.85
N ALA A 42 -6.89 -11.44 -2.26
CA ALA A 42 -6.27 -10.39 -1.46
C ALA A 42 -7.28 -9.29 -1.12
N LEU A 43 -8.04 -8.81 -2.11
CA LEU A 43 -9.07 -7.80 -1.93
C LEU A 43 -10.16 -8.24 -0.93
N GLU A 44 -10.63 -9.49 -0.99
CA GLU A 44 -11.63 -10.00 -0.04
C GLU A 44 -11.12 -9.91 1.42
N PHE A 45 -9.87 -10.28 1.65
CA PHE A 45 -9.27 -10.22 2.99
C PHE A 45 -8.93 -8.79 3.42
N ASP A 46 -8.47 -7.94 2.49
CA ASP A 46 -8.26 -6.52 2.74
C ASP A 46 -9.57 -5.81 3.12
N GLN A 47 -10.69 -6.17 2.49
CA GLN A 47 -12.01 -5.65 2.84
C GLN A 47 -12.42 -6.03 4.28
N ARG A 48 -12.11 -7.26 4.72
CA ARG A 48 -12.33 -7.67 6.11
C ARG A 48 -11.45 -6.88 7.08
N ALA A 49 -10.17 -6.71 6.75
CA ALA A 49 -9.26 -5.90 7.55
C ALA A 49 -9.74 -4.45 7.65
N LYS A 50 -10.18 -3.86 6.53
CA LYS A 50 -10.69 -2.47 6.46
C LYS A 50 -11.99 -2.30 7.25
N ALA A 51 -12.88 -3.29 7.26
CA ALA A 51 -14.10 -3.24 8.06
C ALA A 51 -13.80 -3.19 9.57
N LEU A 52 -12.71 -3.81 10.01
CA LEU A 52 -12.27 -3.85 11.40
C LEU A 52 -11.44 -2.62 11.80
N ALA A 53 -10.62 -2.10 10.89
CA ALA A 53 -9.75 -0.95 11.13
C ALA A 53 -9.70 -0.03 9.89
N PRO A 54 -10.74 0.81 9.69
CA PRO A 54 -10.90 1.60 8.47
C PRO A 54 -9.82 2.66 8.29
N ASP A 55 -9.23 3.14 9.40
CA ASP A 55 -8.23 4.20 9.39
C ASP A 55 -6.80 3.67 9.55
N CYS A 56 -6.59 2.36 9.60
CA CYS A 56 -5.25 1.79 9.77
C CYS A 56 -4.43 1.96 8.48
N PRO A 57 -3.30 2.68 8.48
CA PRO A 57 -2.57 2.99 7.25
C PRO A 57 -2.12 1.77 6.44
N LEU A 58 -1.73 0.69 7.11
CA LEU A 58 -1.27 -0.54 6.46
C LEU A 58 -2.42 -1.35 5.85
N VAL A 59 -3.61 -1.26 6.43
CA VAL A 59 -4.83 -1.84 5.86
C VAL A 59 -5.26 -1.06 4.62
N LEU A 60 -5.26 0.27 4.69
CA LEU A 60 -5.53 1.12 3.54
C LEU A 60 -4.53 0.87 2.39
N TRP A 61 -3.25 0.70 2.73
CA TRP A 61 -2.20 0.35 1.77
C TRP A 61 -2.48 -0.96 1.02
N GLY A 62 -2.75 -2.04 1.77
CA GLY A 62 -3.07 -3.35 1.18
C GLY A 62 -4.29 -3.27 0.27
N TYR A 63 -5.37 -2.68 0.79
CA TYR A 63 -6.62 -2.49 0.06
C TYR A 63 -6.45 -1.70 -1.25
N ALA A 64 -5.75 -0.56 -1.21
CA ALA A 64 -5.45 0.24 -2.39
C ALA A 64 -4.60 -0.53 -3.41
N GLY A 65 -3.60 -1.30 -2.93
CA GLY A 65 -2.77 -2.16 -3.75
C GLY A 65 -3.60 -3.22 -4.49
N SER A 66 -4.45 -3.94 -3.78
CA SER A 66 -5.34 -4.95 -4.35
C SER A 66 -6.30 -4.36 -5.39
N LEU A 67 -6.88 -3.18 -5.12
CA LEU A 67 -7.71 -2.44 -6.09
C LEU A 67 -6.93 -2.08 -7.36
N GLN A 68 -5.73 -1.53 -7.22
CA GLN A 68 -4.88 -1.15 -8.35
C GLN A 68 -4.57 -2.36 -9.24
N MET A 69 -4.21 -3.50 -8.65
CA MET A 69 -3.86 -4.69 -9.41
C MET A 69 -5.06 -5.37 -10.09
N LEU A 70 -6.28 -5.06 -9.64
CA LEU A 70 -7.54 -5.48 -10.26
C LEU A 70 -8.06 -4.49 -11.31
N ASP A 71 -7.21 -3.60 -11.82
CA ASP A 71 -7.56 -2.58 -12.82
C ASP A 71 -8.69 -1.64 -12.34
N ARG A 72 -8.67 -1.29 -11.04
CA ARG A 72 -9.57 -0.29 -10.43
C ARG A 72 -8.80 0.95 -9.99
N PRO A 73 -8.11 1.66 -10.91
CA PRO A 73 -7.20 2.75 -10.57
C PRO A 73 -7.90 3.94 -9.91
N LYS A 74 -9.16 4.23 -10.24
CA LYS A 74 -9.90 5.35 -9.63
C LYS A 74 -10.12 5.14 -8.14
N GLU A 75 -10.55 3.96 -7.75
CA GLU A 75 -10.79 3.60 -6.34
C GLU A 75 -9.46 3.49 -5.58
N ALA A 76 -8.42 2.95 -6.22
CA ALA A 76 -7.09 2.92 -5.61
C ALA A 76 -6.56 4.33 -5.32
N ILE A 77 -6.75 5.28 -6.24
CA ILE A 77 -6.36 6.69 -6.05
C ILE A 77 -7.05 7.30 -4.84
N GLU A 78 -8.35 7.08 -4.67
CA GLU A 78 -9.12 7.60 -3.52
C GLU A 78 -8.49 7.11 -2.20
N VAL A 79 -8.18 5.82 -2.10
CA VAL A 79 -7.60 5.23 -0.88
C VAL A 79 -6.14 5.69 -0.67
N TYR A 80 -5.32 5.77 -1.71
CA TYR A 80 -3.97 6.34 -1.58
C TYR A 80 -4.03 7.80 -1.14
N GLN A 81 -5.02 8.57 -1.61
CA GLN A 81 -5.20 9.95 -1.20
C GLN A 81 -5.54 10.07 0.29
N GLU A 82 -6.34 9.16 0.85
CA GLU A 82 -6.59 9.10 2.30
C GLU A 82 -5.29 8.95 3.10
N ILE A 83 -4.33 8.14 2.63
CA ILE A 83 -3.01 7.98 3.27
C ILE A 83 -2.19 9.27 3.13
N ILE A 84 -2.18 9.87 1.94
CA ILE A 84 -1.42 11.09 1.63
C ILE A 84 -1.93 12.27 2.46
N ASP A 85 -3.25 12.47 2.56
CA ASP A 85 -3.85 13.63 3.21
C ASP A 85 -3.55 13.69 4.72
N ARG A 86 -3.32 12.53 5.35
CA ARG A 86 -2.91 12.45 6.76
C ARG A 86 -1.50 12.99 6.99
N GLY A 87 -0.61 12.79 6.02
CA GLY A 87 0.79 13.17 6.12
C GLY A 87 1.62 12.32 7.08
N ILE A 88 2.94 12.40 6.92
CA ILE A 88 3.93 11.52 7.56
C ILE A 88 3.80 11.51 9.09
N GLN A 89 3.64 12.67 9.72
CA GLN A 89 3.63 12.77 11.18
C GLN A 89 2.43 12.05 11.79
N ALA A 90 1.23 12.21 11.22
CA ALA A 90 0.04 11.56 11.72
C ALA A 90 0.06 10.05 11.47
N LEU A 91 0.63 9.62 10.33
CA LEU A 91 0.87 8.20 10.05
C LEU A 91 1.86 7.58 11.04
N ALA A 92 2.92 8.30 11.40
CA ALA A 92 3.96 7.83 12.31
C ALA A 92 3.46 7.63 13.75
N THR A 93 2.48 8.44 14.17
CA THR A 93 1.89 8.37 15.52
C THR A 93 0.58 7.59 15.58
N ASP A 94 0.14 7.02 14.46
CA ASP A 94 -1.05 6.17 14.43
C ASP A 94 -0.82 4.90 15.29
N PRO A 95 -1.84 4.35 15.95
CA PRO A 95 -1.70 3.07 16.67
C PRO A 95 -1.23 1.91 15.79
N CYS A 96 -1.56 1.93 14.48
CA CYS A 96 -1.03 1.02 13.48
C CYS A 96 0.32 1.45 12.87
N GLY A 97 0.80 2.64 13.22
CA GLY A 97 2.04 3.21 12.69
C GLY A 97 3.27 2.44 13.16
N GLU A 98 4.23 2.26 12.25
CA GLU A 98 5.49 1.55 12.51
C GLU A 98 6.67 2.53 12.68
N GLY A 99 6.39 3.75 13.16
CA GLY A 99 7.36 4.83 13.35
C GLY A 99 7.59 5.69 12.10
N TYR A 100 8.40 6.75 12.28
CA TYR A 100 8.58 7.78 11.25
C TYR A 100 9.11 7.23 9.92
N ALA A 101 10.07 6.30 9.97
CA ALA A 101 10.72 5.81 8.77
C ALA A 101 9.76 5.08 7.83
N ARG A 102 8.95 4.16 8.40
CA ARG A 102 7.90 3.41 7.71
C ARG A 102 6.75 4.31 7.29
N ALA A 103 6.35 5.27 8.12
CA ALA A 103 5.33 6.25 7.76
C ALA A 103 5.75 7.13 6.58
N CYS A 104 7.01 7.57 6.55
CA CYS A 104 7.57 8.30 5.42
C CYS A 104 7.55 7.44 4.14
N GLY A 105 8.02 6.18 4.25
CA GLY A 105 7.95 5.21 3.17
C GLY A 105 6.55 5.05 2.61
N LEU A 106 5.60 4.70 3.47
CA LEU A 106 4.20 4.52 3.10
C LEU A 106 3.61 5.75 2.41
N PHE A 107 3.92 6.95 2.90
CA PHE A 107 3.49 8.20 2.28
C PHE A 107 4.06 8.38 0.86
N VAL A 108 5.38 8.24 0.68
CA VAL A 108 6.01 8.43 -0.64
C VAL A 108 5.67 7.31 -1.62
N ASP A 109 5.41 6.11 -1.11
CA ASP A 109 5.01 4.95 -1.89
C ASP A 109 3.55 5.06 -2.35
N SER A 110 2.68 5.65 -1.51
CA SER A 110 1.30 5.98 -1.88
C SER A 110 1.25 7.05 -2.97
N LEU A 111 2.10 8.08 -2.88
CA LEU A 111 2.26 9.06 -3.97
C LEU A 111 2.67 8.38 -5.28
N TYR A 112 3.66 7.49 -5.23
CA TYR A 112 4.16 6.80 -6.41
C TYR A 112 3.13 5.85 -7.02
N ARG A 113 2.43 5.04 -6.22
CA ARG A 113 1.36 4.16 -6.72
C ARG A 113 0.16 4.93 -7.25
N SER A 114 -0.21 6.04 -6.62
CA SER A 114 -1.23 6.96 -7.15
C SER A 114 -0.82 7.52 -8.51
N ALA A 115 0.46 7.89 -8.70
CA ALA A 115 0.97 8.32 -10.00
C ALA A 115 0.87 7.24 -11.08
N GLN A 116 1.13 5.98 -10.75
CA GLN A 116 0.94 4.85 -11.67
C GLN A 116 -0.53 4.71 -12.10
N CYS A 117 -1.46 4.88 -11.16
CA CYS A 117 -2.89 4.87 -11.44
C CYS A 117 -3.30 6.03 -12.37
N TRP A 118 -2.83 7.25 -12.10
CA TRP A 118 -3.11 8.41 -12.96
C TRP A 118 -2.55 8.26 -14.37
N ARG A 119 -1.34 7.67 -14.49
CA ARG A 119 -0.78 7.32 -15.80
C ARG A 119 -1.66 6.30 -16.53
N ALA A 120 -2.16 5.28 -15.84
CA ALA A 120 -3.05 4.28 -16.44
C ALA A 120 -4.36 4.91 -16.93
N LEU A 121 -4.84 5.94 -16.24
CA LEU A 121 -5.99 6.76 -16.65
C LEU A 121 -5.68 7.78 -17.78
N GLY A 122 -4.42 7.87 -18.21
CA GLY A 122 -3.97 8.80 -19.26
C GLY A 122 -3.61 10.20 -18.78
N ASP A 123 -3.74 10.49 -17.49
CA ASP A 123 -3.42 11.80 -16.90
C ASP A 123 -1.94 11.85 -16.48
N ARG A 124 -1.09 12.13 -17.47
CA ARG A 124 0.36 12.20 -17.27
C ARG A 124 0.81 13.40 -16.46
N GLU A 125 0.03 14.48 -16.47
CA GLU A 125 0.35 15.70 -15.72
C GLU A 125 0.25 15.43 -14.22
N ARG A 126 -0.89 14.87 -13.76
CA ARG A 126 -1.05 14.46 -12.35
C ARG A 126 -0.05 13.41 -11.95
N ALA A 127 0.18 12.41 -12.80
CA ALA A 127 1.18 11.38 -12.54
C ALA A 127 2.57 11.98 -12.30
N ARG A 128 2.97 12.97 -13.12
CA ARG A 128 4.28 13.61 -12.98
C ARG A 128 4.38 14.39 -11.68
N ALA A 129 3.37 15.20 -11.35
CA ALA A 129 3.36 15.98 -10.12
C ALA A 129 3.51 15.10 -8.86
N LEU A 130 2.82 13.95 -8.82
CA LEU A 130 2.91 13.01 -7.70
C LEU A 130 4.28 12.32 -7.60
N VAL A 131 4.89 11.98 -8.73
CA VAL A 131 6.25 11.40 -8.75
C VAL A 131 7.29 12.40 -8.25
N GLU A 132 7.22 13.65 -8.71
CA GLU A 132 8.09 14.72 -8.25
C GLU A 132 7.94 14.94 -6.74
N GLN A 133 6.70 14.92 -6.25
CA GLN A 133 6.43 15.01 -4.81
C GLN A 133 6.99 13.80 -4.04
N SER A 134 6.86 12.58 -4.57
CA SER A 134 7.41 11.36 -3.97
C SER A 134 8.93 11.47 -3.82
N LEU A 135 9.63 11.86 -4.89
CA LEU A 135 11.09 12.05 -4.89
C LEU A 135 11.53 13.16 -3.92
N ALA A 136 10.84 14.31 -3.93
CA ALA A 136 11.20 15.45 -3.11
C ALA A 136 11.02 15.22 -1.60
N LYS A 137 10.14 14.29 -1.21
CA LYS A 137 9.85 13.96 0.20
C LYS A 137 10.68 12.80 0.74
N ARG A 138 11.43 12.11 -0.13
CA ARG A 138 12.43 11.13 0.30
C ARG A 138 13.60 11.86 0.95
N GLY A 139 14.11 11.30 2.04
CA GLY A 139 15.20 11.86 2.82
C GLY A 139 15.82 10.82 3.74
N VAL A 140 16.81 11.22 4.53
CA VAL A 140 17.48 10.34 5.49
C VAL A 140 16.45 9.75 6.46
N GLY A 141 16.41 8.42 6.54
CA GLY A 141 15.49 7.69 7.39
C GLY A 141 14.10 7.48 6.82
N CYS A 142 13.86 7.68 5.51
CA CYS A 142 12.61 7.30 4.84
C CYS A 142 12.73 5.87 4.27
N GLU A 143 11.91 4.94 4.76
CA GLU A 143 11.96 3.52 4.34
C GLU A 143 10.92 3.23 3.26
N SER A 144 11.21 3.63 2.02
CA SER A 144 10.42 3.30 0.84
C SER A 144 10.74 1.89 0.32
N ILE A 145 9.73 1.18 -0.19
CA ILE A 145 9.93 -0.11 -0.87
C ILE A 145 10.39 0.04 -2.33
N TYR A 146 10.29 1.24 -2.89
CA TYR A 146 10.79 1.56 -4.23
C TYR A 146 12.14 2.27 -4.17
N THR A 147 13.02 1.97 -5.12
CA THR A 147 14.27 2.70 -5.28
C THR A 147 14.07 4.00 -6.05
N ASP A 148 14.92 5.00 -5.82
CA ASP A 148 14.87 6.27 -6.54
C ASP A 148 15.03 6.05 -8.06
N SER A 149 15.89 5.11 -8.46
CA SER A 149 16.10 4.75 -9.86
C SER A 149 14.83 4.23 -10.55
N GLU A 150 14.01 3.44 -9.85
CA GLU A 150 12.75 2.94 -10.42
C GLU A 150 11.77 4.09 -10.69
N ILE A 151 11.69 5.03 -9.75
CA ILE A 151 10.78 6.17 -9.83
C ILE A 151 11.25 7.17 -10.89
N GLU A 152 12.54 7.46 -10.96
CA GLU A 152 13.13 8.32 -11.99
C GLU A 152 12.91 7.75 -13.40
N LYS A 153 13.10 6.43 -13.58
CA LYS A 153 12.79 5.75 -14.85
C LYS A 153 11.31 5.85 -15.20
N PHE A 154 10.43 5.76 -14.20
CA PHE A 154 9.00 5.97 -14.42
C PHE A 154 8.71 7.42 -14.84
N ALA A 155 9.29 8.41 -14.15
CA ALA A 155 9.13 9.84 -14.45
C ALA A 155 9.56 10.18 -15.88
N ALA A 156 10.72 9.66 -16.31
CA ALA A 156 11.25 9.88 -17.66
C ALA A 156 10.30 9.35 -18.76
N ARG A 157 9.49 8.33 -18.47
CA ARG A 157 8.49 7.76 -19.40
C ARG A 157 7.17 8.52 -19.44
N LEU A 158 6.98 9.53 -18.57
CA LEU A 158 5.85 10.44 -18.62
C LEU A 158 6.09 11.62 -19.57
N GLY A 159 7.31 11.78 -20.09
CA GLY A 159 7.72 12.78 -21.09
C GLY A 159 6.98 12.68 -22.41
#